data_AF-A0A1E4FAZ2-F1
#
_entry.id   AF-A0A1E4FAZ2-F1
#
_cell.length_a   1.000
_cell.length_b   1.000
_cell.length_c   1.000
_cell.angle_alpha   90.00
_cell.angle_beta   90.00
_cell.angle_gamma   90.00
#
_symmetry.space_group_name_H-M   'P 1'
#
loop_
_entity.id
_entity.type
_entity.pdbx_description
1 polymer ?
#
loop_
_entity_poly.entity_id
_entity_poly.type
_entity_poly.pdbx_seq_one_letter_code
_entity_poly.pdbx_strand_id
1 'polypeptide(L)'
;MLTQLMRDAAHSVYFSDAWLEDEVLSVPFSGGRVRFDLRARTVTGPSLKGPEITLSLDSLDEFVVDHYERMGETKTHHFYTVYLSRGDFAMAFQERAKEYFEYHPETSAEYERTCRRVLALPALLGLKAATEKELISGDVRPLYERKRGAESAAATGLGGLVLAGIGLAAYFLLRRRG
;
A
#
# COMPACT_ATOMS: atom_id res chain seq x y z
N MET A 1 -6.31 -11.18 -19.38
CA MET A 1 -7.47 -10.90 -18.51
C MET A 1 -7.38 -11.81 -17.29
N LEU A 2 -7.56 -11.28 -16.07
CA LEU A 2 -7.46 -12.06 -14.82
C LEU A 2 -8.67 -12.98 -14.63
N THR A 3 -8.44 -14.18 -14.07
CA THR A 3 -9.52 -15.13 -13.82
C THR A 3 -10.28 -14.80 -12.53
N GLN A 4 -11.53 -15.25 -12.43
CA GLN A 4 -12.36 -15.05 -11.23
C GLN A 4 -11.70 -15.63 -9.96
N LEU A 5 -11.14 -16.84 -10.05
CA LEU A 5 -10.41 -17.49 -8.95
C LEU A 5 -9.26 -16.63 -8.42
N MET A 6 -8.52 -15.95 -9.31
CA MET A 6 -7.42 -15.08 -8.93
C MET A 6 -7.91 -13.79 -8.27
N ARG A 7 -9.04 -13.23 -8.72
CA ARG A 7 -9.67 -12.07 -8.09
C ARG A 7 -10.14 -12.40 -6.68
N ASP A 8 -10.75 -13.56 -6.48
CA ASP A 8 -11.24 -14.01 -5.17
C ASP A 8 -10.09 -14.30 -4.18
N ALA A 9 -8.90 -14.65 -4.69
CA ALA A 9 -7.70 -14.87 -3.91
C ALA A 9 -6.86 -13.59 -3.68
N ALA A 10 -7.23 -12.45 -4.29
CA ALA A 10 -6.46 -11.23 -4.19
C ALA A 10 -6.51 -10.62 -2.78
N HIS A 11 -5.37 -10.14 -2.31
CA HIS A 11 -5.25 -9.51 -0.99
C HIS A 11 -5.90 -8.12 -1.02
N SER A 12 -6.76 -7.84 -0.05
CA SER A 12 -7.35 -6.52 0.11
C SER A 12 -6.30 -5.51 0.57
N VAL A 13 -6.09 -4.45 -0.21
CA VAL A 13 -5.14 -3.36 0.06
C VAL A 13 -5.83 -2.00 -0.08
N TYR A 14 -5.13 -0.92 0.30
CA TYR A 14 -5.65 0.44 0.23
C TYR A 14 -4.73 1.34 -0.62
N PHE A 15 -4.85 1.30 -1.96
CA PHE A 15 -4.13 2.23 -2.84
C PHE A 15 -4.57 3.68 -2.60
N SER A 16 -5.82 3.92 -2.18
CA SER A 16 -6.32 5.22 -1.71
C SER A 16 -5.48 5.85 -0.59
N ASP A 17 -4.73 5.04 0.15
CA ASP A 17 -3.85 5.45 1.26
C ASP A 17 -2.36 5.22 0.97
N ALA A 18 -2.01 4.79 -0.24
CA ALA A 18 -0.62 4.59 -0.63
C ALA A 18 0.22 5.88 -0.55
N TRP A 19 1.46 5.76 -0.12
CA TRP A 19 2.38 6.89 0.02
C TRP A 19 3.77 6.53 -0.52
N LEU A 20 4.45 7.53 -1.08
CA LEU A 20 5.82 7.39 -1.58
C LEU A 20 6.78 8.12 -0.63
N GLU A 21 7.74 7.38 -0.07
CA GLU A 21 8.77 7.91 0.83
C GLU A 21 10.12 7.31 0.45
N ASP A 22 11.14 8.15 0.24
CA ASP A 22 12.50 7.73 -0.09
C ASP A 22 12.61 6.67 -1.21
N GLU A 23 11.82 6.84 -2.28
CA GLU A 23 11.72 5.90 -3.41
C GLU A 23 11.08 4.54 -3.06
N VAL A 24 10.34 4.45 -1.97
CA VAL A 24 9.53 3.29 -1.61
C VAL A 24 8.06 3.66 -1.59
N LEU A 25 7.29 3.12 -2.54
CA LEU A 25 5.84 3.19 -2.49
C LEU A 25 5.33 2.13 -1.52
N SER A 26 4.67 2.57 -0.46
CA SER A 26 4.00 1.71 0.50
C SER A 26 2.49 1.72 0.24
N VAL A 27 1.90 0.54 0.10
CA VAL A 27 0.44 0.35 -0.02
C VAL A 27 -0.03 -0.45 1.21
N PRO A 28 -0.77 0.16 2.14
CA PRO A 28 -1.16 -0.51 3.38
C PRO A 28 -2.24 -1.58 3.14
N PHE A 29 -2.29 -2.55 4.05
CA PHE A 29 -3.37 -3.52 4.21
C PHE A 29 -3.54 -3.88 5.70
N SER A 30 -4.59 -4.64 6.06
CA SER A 30 -4.94 -4.92 7.47
C SER A 30 -3.83 -5.57 8.31
N GLY A 31 -2.89 -6.26 7.69
CA GLY A 31 -1.79 -6.97 8.36
C GLY A 31 -0.39 -6.41 8.07
N GLY A 32 -0.27 -5.28 7.37
CA GLY A 32 1.04 -4.76 6.97
C GLY A 32 0.98 -3.80 5.80
N ARG A 33 1.99 -3.88 4.91
CA ARG A 33 2.06 -3.06 3.70
C ARG A 33 2.77 -3.81 2.58
N VAL A 34 2.29 -3.63 1.36
CA VAL A 34 3.03 -3.95 0.14
C VAL A 34 4.05 -2.83 -0.09
N ARG A 35 5.28 -3.18 -0.42
CA ARG A 35 6.36 -2.22 -0.67
C ARG A 35 6.85 -2.39 -2.10
N PHE A 36 6.76 -1.34 -2.90
CA PHE A 36 7.45 -1.25 -4.18
C PHE A 36 8.66 -0.34 -3.98
N ASP A 37 9.86 -0.90 -4.02
CA ASP A 37 11.11 -0.15 -3.94
C ASP A 37 11.57 0.21 -5.35
N LEU A 38 11.49 1.50 -5.67
CA LEU A 38 11.81 2.03 -7.00
C LEU A 38 13.33 2.03 -7.24
N ARG A 39 14.17 2.14 -6.20
CA ARG A 39 15.63 2.10 -6.30
C ARG A 39 16.13 0.68 -6.47
N ALA A 40 15.68 -0.22 -5.61
CA ALA A 40 16.05 -1.63 -5.64
C ALA A 40 15.33 -2.40 -6.77
N ARG A 41 14.32 -1.79 -7.41
CA ARG A 41 13.50 -2.40 -8.46
C ARG A 41 12.83 -3.68 -7.98
N THR A 42 12.25 -3.66 -6.79
CA THR A 42 11.59 -4.81 -6.18
C THR A 42 10.19 -4.51 -5.69
N VAL A 43 9.37 -5.55 -5.58
CA VAL A 43 8.11 -5.54 -4.85
C VAL A 43 8.15 -6.60 -3.76
N THR A 44 7.74 -6.24 -2.55
CA THR A 44 7.59 -7.13 -1.40
C THR A 44 6.15 -7.08 -0.91
N GLY A 45 5.51 -8.23 -0.79
CA GLY A 45 4.12 -8.31 -0.35
C GLY A 45 3.62 -9.76 -0.25
N PRO A 46 2.36 -9.95 0.17
CA PRO A 46 1.79 -11.28 0.34
C PRO A 46 1.62 -12.00 -1.01
N SER A 47 2.03 -13.27 -1.03
CA SER A 47 1.84 -14.17 -2.18
C SER A 47 0.39 -14.68 -2.24
N LEU A 48 -0.05 -15.09 -3.43
CA LEU A 48 -1.31 -15.83 -3.59
C LEU A 48 -1.28 -17.23 -2.95
N LYS A 49 -0.09 -17.83 -2.78
CA LYS A 49 0.08 -19.24 -2.37
C LYS A 49 0.77 -19.43 -1.02
N GLY A 50 1.10 -18.37 -0.29
CA GLY A 50 1.93 -18.54 0.91
C GLY A 50 2.37 -17.23 1.55
N PRO A 51 3.55 -17.22 2.21
CA PRO A 51 4.00 -16.07 2.99
C PRO A 51 4.33 -14.85 2.11
N GLU A 52 4.76 -13.77 2.75
CA GLU A 52 5.36 -12.63 2.07
C GLU A 52 6.54 -13.09 1.19
N ILE A 53 6.57 -12.62 -0.05
CA ILE A 53 7.66 -12.86 -0.99
C ILE A 53 8.18 -11.53 -1.54
N THR A 54 9.39 -11.55 -2.11
CA THR A 54 9.96 -10.41 -2.82
C THR A 54 10.27 -10.80 -4.25
N LEU A 55 9.82 -9.99 -5.21
CA LEU A 55 10.05 -10.17 -6.64
C LEU A 55 10.80 -8.97 -7.21
N SER A 56 11.65 -9.19 -8.21
CA SER A 56 12.26 -8.10 -8.98
C SER A 56 11.30 -7.65 -10.08
N LEU A 57 11.08 -6.33 -10.15
CA LEU A 57 10.21 -5.68 -11.13
C LEU A 57 10.72 -5.84 -12.57
N ASP A 58 12.04 -5.96 -12.76
CA ASP A 58 12.67 -6.14 -14.08
C ASP A 58 12.49 -7.56 -14.65
N SER A 59 12.03 -8.49 -13.81
CA SER A 59 11.93 -9.92 -14.12
C SER A 59 10.50 -10.45 -14.03
N LEU A 60 9.51 -9.56 -14.01
CA LEU A 60 8.10 -9.96 -14.01
C LEU A 60 7.74 -10.51 -15.39
N ASP A 61 7.06 -11.66 -15.39
CA ASP A 61 6.48 -12.22 -16.60
C ASP A 61 5.21 -11.46 -16.98
N GLU A 62 4.40 -11.12 -15.98
CA GLU A 62 3.20 -10.33 -16.16
C GLU A 62 3.07 -9.22 -15.11
N PHE A 63 2.59 -8.08 -15.59
CA PHE A 63 2.07 -7.00 -14.76
C PHE A 63 0.72 -6.58 -15.34
N VAL A 64 -0.35 -6.80 -14.58
CA VAL A 64 -1.74 -6.59 -15.02
C VAL A 64 -2.44 -5.63 -14.08
N VAL A 65 -3.14 -4.66 -14.65
CA VAL A 65 -4.07 -3.80 -13.93
C VAL A 65 -5.47 -4.07 -14.47
N ASP A 66 -6.28 -4.72 -13.65
CA ASP A 66 -7.63 -5.16 -14.01
C ASP A 66 -8.67 -4.32 -13.28
N HIS A 67 -9.79 -4.07 -13.96
CA HIS A 67 -10.95 -3.42 -13.37
C HIS A 67 -12.16 -4.30 -13.64
N TYR A 68 -12.99 -4.51 -12.62
CA TYR A 68 -14.28 -5.14 -12.81
C TYR A 68 -15.33 -4.55 -11.88
N GLU A 69 -16.57 -4.76 -12.27
CA GLU A 69 -17.73 -4.31 -11.54
C GLU A 69 -18.49 -5.51 -11.00
N ARG A 70 -18.97 -5.40 -9.76
CA ARG A 70 -19.88 -6.38 -9.17
C ARG A 70 -21.13 -5.65 -8.72
N MET A 71 -22.26 -6.02 -9.31
CA MET A 71 -23.56 -5.55 -8.87
C MET A 71 -23.89 -6.19 -7.52
N GLY A 72 -24.01 -5.36 -6.48
CA GLY A 72 -24.62 -5.72 -5.21
C GLY A 72 -26.13 -5.48 -5.23
N GLU A 73 -26.80 -5.77 -4.13
CA GLU A 73 -28.27 -5.61 -4.02
C GLU A 73 -28.73 -4.15 -4.22
N THR A 74 -27.91 -3.19 -3.80
CA THR A 74 -28.27 -1.75 -3.77
C THR A 74 -27.26 -0.85 -4.44
N LYS A 75 -26.12 -1.38 -4.92
CA LYS A 75 -25.01 -0.58 -5.44
C LYS A 75 -24.04 -1.41 -6.27
N THR A 76 -23.39 -0.75 -7.23
CA THR A 76 -22.25 -1.30 -7.96
C THR A 76 -20.98 -1.16 -7.14
N HIS A 77 -20.13 -2.18 -7.18
CA HIS A 77 -18.80 -2.15 -6.58
C HIS A 77 -17.76 -2.19 -7.68
N HIS A 78 -16.89 -1.18 -7.73
CA HIS A 78 -15.76 -1.15 -8.64
C HIS A 78 -14.55 -1.73 -7.90
N PHE A 79 -13.92 -2.72 -8.51
CA PHE A 79 -12.71 -3.33 -7.98
C PHE A 79 -11.57 -3.06 -8.93
N TYR A 80 -10.48 -2.54 -8.39
CA TYR A 80 -9.21 -2.40 -9.09
C TYR A 80 -8.25 -3.45 -8.55
N THR A 81 -7.68 -4.26 -9.42
CA THR A 81 -6.78 -5.36 -9.05
C THR A 81 -5.45 -5.22 -9.79
N VAL A 82 -4.36 -5.22 -9.02
CA VAL A 82 -2.99 -5.25 -9.52
C VAL A 82 -2.46 -6.67 -9.35
N TYR A 83 -2.02 -7.28 -10.43
CA TYR A 83 -1.44 -8.62 -10.44
C TYR A 83 -0.02 -8.59 -10.98
N LEU A 84 0.86 -9.33 -10.30
CA LEU A 84 2.26 -9.49 -10.65
C LEU A 84 2.62 -10.97 -10.61
N SER A 85 3.32 -11.46 -11.62
CA SER A 85 3.80 -12.85 -11.65
C SER A 85 5.25 -12.97 -12.09
N ARG A 86 5.90 -14.02 -11.58
CA ARG A 86 7.23 -14.47 -12.00
C ARG A 86 7.34 -15.97 -11.77
N GLY A 87 7.35 -16.75 -12.84
CA GLY A 87 7.28 -18.21 -12.80
C GLY A 87 6.09 -18.68 -11.96
N ASP A 88 6.35 -19.52 -10.95
CA ASP A 88 5.32 -20.05 -10.06
C ASP A 88 4.86 -19.08 -8.96
N PHE A 89 5.53 -17.93 -8.84
CA PHE A 89 5.24 -16.90 -7.85
C PHE A 89 4.27 -15.86 -8.39
N ALA A 90 3.27 -15.52 -7.58
CA ALA A 90 2.27 -14.54 -7.96
C ALA A 90 1.79 -13.73 -6.74
N MET A 91 1.54 -12.45 -6.98
CA MET A 91 0.89 -11.53 -6.04
C MET A 91 -0.34 -10.94 -6.73
N ALA A 92 -1.43 -10.79 -5.99
CA ALA A 92 -2.59 -10.04 -6.44
C ALA A 92 -3.10 -9.14 -5.31
N PHE A 93 -3.28 -7.86 -5.62
CA PHE A 93 -3.72 -6.84 -4.68
C PHE A 93 -4.97 -6.18 -5.20
N GLN A 94 -6.00 -6.08 -4.38
CA GLN A 94 -7.28 -5.55 -4.78
C GLN A 94 -7.73 -4.46 -3.82
N GLU A 95 -8.23 -3.36 -4.37
CA GLU A 95 -8.98 -2.37 -3.63
C GLU A 95 -10.37 -2.19 -4.23
N ARG A 96 -11.36 -2.10 -3.35
CA ARG A 96 -12.73 -1.75 -3.73
C ARG A 96 -12.91 -0.25 -3.69
N ALA A 97 -13.07 0.37 -4.85
CA ALA A 97 -13.53 1.75 -4.98
C ALA A 97 -15.06 1.76 -4.87
N LYS A 98 -15.60 2.33 -3.79
CA LYS A 98 -17.06 2.37 -3.57
C LYS A 98 -17.67 3.53 -4.36
N GLU A 99 -18.59 3.22 -5.26
CA GLU A 99 -19.63 4.17 -5.65
C GLU A 99 -20.84 3.95 -4.74
N TYR A 100 -21.31 5.01 -4.08
CA TYR A 100 -22.65 5.05 -3.52
C TYR A 100 -23.50 5.84 -4.49
N PHE A 101 -24.52 5.19 -5.04
CA PHE A 101 -25.59 5.87 -5.76
C PHE A 101 -26.41 6.68 -4.75
N GLU A 102 -25.93 7.88 -4.48
CA GLU A 102 -26.62 9.11 -4.10
C GLU A 102 -25.49 10.14 -3.91
N TYR A 103 -25.49 11.17 -4.76
CA TYR A 103 -24.41 12.15 -4.96
C TYR A 103 -23.85 12.71 -3.63
N HIS A 104 -22.85 12.05 -3.07
CA HIS A 104 -21.99 12.58 -2.01
C HIS A 104 -20.62 12.91 -2.63
N PRO A 105 -20.21 14.19 -2.65
CA PRO A 105 -18.95 14.60 -3.29
C PRO A 105 -17.71 13.92 -2.68
N GLU A 106 -17.78 13.54 -1.40
CA GLU A 106 -16.70 12.86 -0.68
C GLU A 106 -16.41 11.45 -1.21
N THR A 107 -17.43 10.70 -1.64
CA THR A 107 -17.26 9.37 -2.24
C THR A 107 -16.71 9.42 -3.66
N SER A 108 -16.94 10.50 -4.41
CA SER A 108 -16.28 10.74 -5.71
C SER A 108 -14.77 10.90 -5.52
N ALA A 109 -14.37 11.63 -4.47
CA ALA A 109 -12.96 11.89 -4.20
C ALA A 109 -12.18 10.61 -3.84
N GLU A 110 -12.76 9.70 -3.06
CA GLU A 110 -12.13 8.41 -2.73
C GLU A 110 -12.01 7.52 -3.98
N TYR A 111 -13.09 7.42 -4.77
CA TYR A 111 -13.09 6.69 -6.04
C TYR A 111 -12.02 7.21 -7.01
N GLU A 112 -12.01 8.52 -7.25
CA GLU A 112 -11.04 9.18 -8.13
C GLU A 112 -9.61 8.98 -7.64
N ARG A 113 -9.39 9.03 -6.32
CA ARG A 113 -8.08 8.79 -5.71
C ARG A 113 -7.59 7.36 -5.94
N THR A 114 -8.40 6.34 -5.64
CA THR A 114 -8.04 4.94 -5.88
C THR A 114 -7.77 4.71 -7.36
N CYS A 115 -8.68 5.14 -8.24
CA CYS A 115 -8.56 5.00 -9.69
C CYS A 115 -7.24 5.59 -10.20
N ARG A 116 -6.97 6.86 -9.86
CA ARG A 116 -5.75 7.55 -10.31
C ARG A 116 -4.48 6.86 -9.79
N ARG A 117 -4.46 6.43 -8.53
CA ARG A 117 -3.29 5.78 -7.95
C ARG A 117 -3.04 4.38 -8.48
N VAL A 118 -4.07 3.60 -8.81
CA VAL A 118 -3.87 2.29 -9.42
C VAL A 118 -3.42 2.44 -10.87
N LEU A 119 -4.06 3.31 -11.65
CA LEU A 119 -3.76 3.50 -13.07
C LEU A 119 -2.43 4.23 -13.34
N ALA A 120 -1.92 4.98 -12.35
CA ALA A 120 -0.59 5.59 -12.40
C ALA A 120 0.55 4.66 -11.96
N LEU A 121 0.23 3.55 -11.29
CA LEU A 121 1.23 2.63 -10.74
C LEU A 121 2.22 2.13 -11.81
N PRO A 122 1.79 1.73 -13.03
CA PRO A 122 2.73 1.30 -14.07
C PRO A 122 3.73 2.39 -14.45
N ALA A 123 3.28 3.63 -14.60
CA ALA A 123 4.15 4.76 -14.92
C ALA A 123 5.14 5.04 -13.78
N LEU A 124 4.69 5.00 -12.53
CA LEU A 124 5.55 5.18 -11.36
C LEU A 124 6.65 4.11 -11.30
N LEU A 125 6.28 2.86 -11.59
CA LEU A 125 7.19 1.72 -11.57
C LEU A 125 8.01 1.59 -12.86
N GLY A 126 7.81 2.44 -13.88
CA GLY A 126 8.47 2.30 -15.18
C GLY A 126 8.18 0.96 -15.87
N LEU A 127 6.97 0.43 -15.69
CA LEU A 127 6.52 -0.85 -16.24
C LEU A 127 5.39 -0.65 -17.25
N LYS A 128 5.27 -1.59 -18.19
CA LYS A 128 4.07 -1.74 -19.00
C LYS A 128 3.09 -2.64 -18.25
N ALA A 129 1.81 -2.29 -18.27
CA ALA A 129 0.76 -3.13 -17.72
C ALA A 129 -0.24 -3.55 -18.81
N ALA A 130 -0.70 -4.80 -18.77
CA ALA A 130 -1.87 -5.21 -19.52
C ALA A 130 -3.13 -4.69 -18.81
N THR A 131 -3.97 -3.93 -19.50
CA THR A 131 -5.19 -3.35 -18.93
C THR A 131 -6.19 -2.98 -20.04
N GLU A 132 -7.47 -2.94 -19.69
CA GLU A 132 -8.55 -2.38 -20.53
C GLU A 132 -8.84 -0.90 -20.21
N LYS A 133 -8.23 -0.36 -19.16
CA LYS A 133 -8.38 1.04 -18.75
C LYS A 133 -7.25 1.91 -19.30
N GLU A 134 -7.54 3.18 -19.50
CA GLU A 134 -6.50 4.15 -19.88
C GLU A 134 -5.52 4.34 -18.71
N LEU A 135 -4.23 4.15 -18.99
CA LEU A 135 -3.16 4.36 -18.01
C LEU A 135 -2.81 5.84 -17.91
N ILE A 136 -2.46 6.27 -16.71
CA ILE A 136 -1.96 7.63 -16.48
C ILE A 136 -0.46 7.68 -16.83
N SER A 137 -0.08 8.65 -17.65
CA SER A 137 1.30 8.88 -18.09
C SER A 137 1.86 10.19 -17.53
N GLY A 138 3.19 10.38 -17.64
CA GLY A 138 3.89 11.58 -17.16
C GLY A 138 4.44 11.48 -15.74
N ASP A 139 4.66 12.62 -15.09
CA ASP A 139 5.09 12.65 -13.68
C ASP A 139 3.90 12.35 -12.75
N VAL A 140 3.87 11.11 -12.27
CA VAL A 140 2.81 10.58 -11.41
C VAL A 140 3.17 10.60 -9.93
N ARG A 141 4.40 10.99 -9.57
CA ARG A 141 4.85 11.04 -8.17
C ARG A 141 3.95 11.90 -7.28
N PRO A 142 3.43 13.05 -7.73
CA PRO A 142 2.52 13.86 -6.90
C PRO A 142 1.22 13.14 -6.47
N LEU A 143 0.82 12.06 -7.14
CA LEU A 143 -0.36 11.28 -6.74
C LEU A 143 -0.15 10.50 -5.45
N TYR A 144 1.10 10.24 -5.07
CA TYR A 144 1.50 9.48 -3.89
C TYR A 144 2.23 10.41 -2.93
N GLU A 145 1.48 11.28 -2.27
CA GLU A 145 2.04 12.25 -1.33
C GLU A 145 2.90 11.57 -0.25
N ARG A 146 3.95 12.28 0.18
CA ARG A 146 4.77 11.87 1.33
C ARG A 146 3.91 12.02 2.59
N LYS A 147 3.72 10.94 3.36
CA LYS A 147 3.30 11.09 4.76
C LYS A 147 4.40 11.88 5.48
N ARG A 148 4.18 13.18 5.73
CA ARG A 148 4.99 13.90 6.73
C ARG A 148 4.71 13.23 8.07
N GLY A 149 5.79 12.82 8.74
CA GLY A 149 5.75 11.96 9.92
C GLY A 149 4.64 12.28 10.92
N ALA A 150 3.79 11.28 11.13
CA ALA A 150 2.91 11.18 12.29
C ALA A 150 3.03 9.81 12.98
N GLU A 151 4.12 9.07 12.72
CA GLU A 151 4.44 7.80 13.37
C GLU A 151 5.92 7.75 13.78
N SER A 152 6.39 8.73 14.55
CA SER A 152 7.61 8.60 15.36
C SER A 152 7.60 9.55 16.56
N ALA A 153 6.48 9.57 17.30
CA ALA A 153 6.37 10.29 18.58
C ALA A 153 5.66 9.48 19.68
N ALA A 154 5.52 8.16 19.51
CA ALA A 154 4.91 7.28 20.52
C ALA A 154 5.86 6.22 21.11
N ALA A 155 7.13 6.16 20.69
CA ALA A 155 8.10 5.18 21.19
C ALA A 155 9.23 5.75 22.08
N THR A 156 9.34 7.08 22.23
CA THR A 156 10.43 7.71 23.01
C THR A 156 9.95 8.45 24.26
N GLY A 157 8.67 8.31 24.64
CA GLY A 157 8.10 8.98 25.83
C GLY A 157 8.19 8.17 27.12
N LEU A 158 8.03 6.83 27.05
CA LEU A 158 7.95 5.99 28.25
C LEU A 158 9.28 5.37 28.67
N GLY A 159 10.22 5.13 27.75
CA GLY A 159 11.56 4.63 28.09
C GLY A 159 12.49 5.69 28.69
N GLY A 160 12.35 6.96 28.27
CA GLY A 160 13.18 8.07 28.75
C GLY A 160 12.81 8.57 30.14
N LEU A 161 11.52 8.52 30.51
CA LEU A 161 11.06 8.92 31.84
C LEU A 161 11.39 7.89 32.93
N VAL A 162 11.46 6.60 32.59
CA VAL A 162 11.85 5.56 33.56
C VAL A 162 13.33 5.62 33.89
N LEU A 163 14.20 5.93 32.92
CA LEU A 163 15.65 6.03 33.17
C LEU A 163 16.04 7.34 33.88
N ALA A 164 15.35 8.45 33.63
CA ALA A 164 15.58 9.70 34.34
C ALA A 164 15.13 9.64 35.82
N GLY A 165 14.06 8.91 36.13
CA GLY A 165 13.57 8.74 37.50
C GLY A 165 14.48 7.85 38.37
N ILE A 166 15.03 6.78 37.81
CA ILE A 166 15.91 5.85 38.55
C ILE A 166 17.28 6.50 38.84
N GLY A 167 17.80 7.31 37.91
CA GLY A 167 19.06 8.04 38.12
C GLY A 167 19.01 9.06 39.27
N LEU A 168 17.89 9.76 39.44
CA LEU A 168 17.72 10.74 40.52
C LEU A 168 17.53 10.10 41.90
N ALA A 169 16.86 8.94 41.97
CA ALA A 169 16.68 8.21 43.23
C ALA A 169 18.01 7.60 43.74
N ALA A 170 18.87 7.12 42.83
CA ALA A 170 20.19 6.59 43.18
C ALA A 170 21.15 7.68 43.69
N TYR A 171 21.11 8.89 43.11
CA TYR A 171 21.95 10.00 43.53
C TYR A 171 21.61 10.51 44.94
N PHE A 172 20.32 10.54 45.32
CA PHE A 172 19.89 10.96 46.67
C PHE A 172 20.22 9.93 47.75
N LEU A 173 20.23 8.64 47.43
CA LEU A 173 20.60 7.59 48.39
C LEU A 173 22.10 7.56 48.69
N LEU A 174 22.95 7.89 47.71
CA LEU A 174 24.41 7.96 47.89
C LEU A 174 24.85 9.21 48.69
N ARG A 175 24.12 10.32 48.62
CA ARG A 175 24.47 11.56 49.33
C ARG A 175 24.12 11.58 50.83
N ARG A 176 23.33 10.62 51.32
CA ARG A 176 22.93 10.52 52.74
C ARG A 176 23.86 9.66 53.61
N ARG A 177 24.93 9.09 53.06
CA ARG A 177 25.89 8.22 53.77
C ARG A 177 27.33 8.75 53.79
N GLY A 178 27.55 10.00 53.41
CA GLY A 178 28.83 10.71 53.55
C GLY A 178 28.79 11.75 54.65
#